data_AF-F5XSK3-F1
#
_entry.id   AF-F5XSK3-F1
#
_cell.length_a   1.000
_cell.length_b   1.000
_cell.length_c   1.000
_cell.angle_alpha   90.00
_cell.angle_beta   90.00
_cell.angle_gamma   90.00
#
_symmetry.space_group_name_H-M   'P 1'
#
loop_
_entity.id
_entity.type
_entity.pdbx_description
1 polymer ?
#
loop_
_entity_poly.entity_id
_entity_poly.type
_entity_poly.pdbx_seq_one_letter_code
_entity_poly.pdbx_strand_id
1 'polypeptide(L)'
;MAGIASADAIGAGSIGERWRGEDHRGAIAFLRSAVPSDQPSKHLSALLDLKDTAHYSIALINVDAQKKAERASAALIEKARGLLA
;
A
#
# COMPACT_ATOMS: atom_id res chain seq x y z
N MET A 1 -2.91 -2.60 8.42
CA MET A 1 -3.13 -3.72 7.48
C MET A 1 -3.95 -3.36 6.23
N ALA A 2 -4.76 -2.29 6.24
CA ALA A 2 -5.55 -1.88 5.07
C ALA A 2 -4.74 -1.72 3.77
N GLY A 3 -3.54 -1.12 3.81
CA GLY A 3 -2.70 -0.95 2.61
C GLY A 3 -2.28 -2.24 1.90
N ILE A 4 -1.95 -3.31 2.65
CA ILE A 4 -1.57 -4.61 2.06
C ILE A 4 -2.81 -5.31 1.49
N ALA A 5 -3.93 -5.29 2.21
CA ALA A 5 -5.18 -5.86 1.72
C ALA A 5 -5.65 -5.16 0.43
N SER A 6 -5.52 -3.83 0.36
CA SER A 6 -5.79 -3.07 -0.87
C SER A 6 -4.81 -3.41 -1.99
N ALA A 7 -3.53 -3.63 -1.69
CA ALA A 7 -2.55 -4.06 -2.67
C ALA A 7 -2.89 -5.43 -3.28
N ASP A 8 -3.29 -6.39 -2.45
CA ASP A 8 -3.76 -7.71 -2.90
C ASP A 8 -5.03 -7.61 -3.76
N ALA A 9 -5.98 -6.78 -3.35
CA ALA A 9 -7.20 -6.53 -4.10
C ALA A 9 -6.93 -5.87 -5.46
N ILE A 10 -6.01 -4.91 -5.52
CA ILE A 10 -5.56 -4.28 -6.78
C ILE A 10 -4.92 -5.31 -7.70
N GLY A 11 -4.03 -6.15 -7.18
CA GLY A 11 -3.42 -7.23 -7.97
C GLY A 11 -4.48 -8.16 -8.55
N ALA A 12 -5.42 -8.59 -7.71
CA ALA A 12 -6.45 -9.53 -8.09
C ALA A 12 -7.36 -8.95 -9.19
N GLY A 13 -7.77 -7.69 -9.06
CA GLY A 13 -8.59 -7.01 -10.06
C GLY A 13 -7.84 -6.57 -11.32
N SER A 14 -6.52 -6.37 -11.26
CA SER A 14 -5.75 -5.88 -12.43
C SER A 14 -5.15 -7.01 -13.27
N ILE A 15 -4.54 -8.00 -12.63
CA ILE A 15 -3.79 -9.08 -13.29
C ILE A 15 -4.20 -10.48 -12.83
N GLY A 16 -5.20 -10.61 -11.96
CA GLY A 16 -5.68 -11.91 -11.46
C GLY A 16 -4.79 -12.55 -10.39
N GLU A 17 -3.81 -11.82 -9.85
CA GLU A 17 -2.83 -12.35 -8.90
C GLU A 17 -2.79 -11.54 -7.58
N ARG A 18 -2.19 -12.09 -6.53
CA ARG A 18 -1.90 -11.35 -5.29
C ARG A 18 -0.49 -11.64 -4.81
N TRP A 19 0.08 -10.71 -4.04
CA TRP A 19 1.40 -10.94 -3.45
C TRP A 19 1.32 -12.04 -2.37
N ARG A 20 2.29 -12.96 -2.37
CA ARG A 20 2.38 -14.07 -1.40
C ARG A 20 3.75 -14.19 -0.71
N GLY A 21 4.69 -13.29 -0.99
CA GLY A 21 6.00 -13.32 -0.35
C GLY A 21 5.96 -12.83 1.10
N GLU A 22 6.93 -13.26 1.90
CA GLU A 22 7.07 -12.87 3.31
C GLU A 22 7.46 -11.39 3.47
N ASP A 23 8.23 -10.85 2.52
CA ASP A 23 8.64 -9.45 2.56
C ASP A 23 7.54 -8.54 2.02
N HIS A 24 7.06 -7.65 2.89
CA HIS A 24 6.09 -6.62 2.52
C HIS A 24 6.65 -5.64 1.48
N ARG A 25 7.97 -5.43 1.41
CA ARG A 25 8.57 -4.57 0.37
C ARG A 25 8.42 -5.19 -1.03
N GLY A 26 8.39 -6.52 -1.13
CA GLY A 26 8.09 -7.21 -2.38
C GLY A 26 6.70 -6.88 -2.94
N ALA A 27 5.74 -6.55 -2.07
CA ALA A 27 4.41 -6.09 -2.48
C ALA A 27 4.45 -4.76 -3.26
N ILE A 28 5.45 -3.89 -3.03
CA ILE A 28 5.61 -2.63 -3.76
C ILE A 28 5.99 -2.91 -5.22
N ALA A 29 6.94 -3.82 -5.44
CA ALA A 29 7.38 -4.21 -6.77
C ALA A 29 6.25 -4.92 -7.53
N PHE A 30 5.55 -5.84 -6.86
CA PHE A 30 4.36 -6.48 -7.39
C PHE A 30 3.28 -5.46 -7.80
N LEU A 31 2.99 -4.47 -6.95
CA LEU A 31 1.98 -3.46 -7.27
C LEU A 31 2.40 -2.59 -8.46
N ARG A 32 3.69 -2.28 -8.57
CA ARG A 32 4.22 -1.53 -9.72
C ARG A 32 4.07 -2.30 -11.03
N SER A 33 4.23 -3.63 -11.02
CA SER A 33 3.99 -4.45 -12.22
C SER A 33 2.51 -4.66 -12.53
N ALA A 34 1.64 -4.64 -11.50
CA ALA A 34 0.23 -4.96 -11.65
C ALA A 34 -0.62 -3.83 -12.26
N VAL A 35 -0.18 -2.57 -12.16
CA VAL A 35 -0.94 -1.41 -12.66
C VAL A 35 -0.09 -0.49 -13.52
N PRO A 36 -0.64 0.14 -14.58
CA PRO A 36 0.06 1.12 -15.41
C PRO A 36 0.12 2.49 -14.73
N SER A 37 0.51 2.53 -13.45
CA SER A 37 0.71 3.73 -12.66
C SER A 37 1.59 3.44 -11.46
N ASP A 38 2.60 4.28 -11.22
CA ASP A 38 3.42 4.18 -10.03
C ASP A 38 2.70 4.60 -8.74
N GLN A 39 1.59 5.33 -8.85
CA GLN A 39 0.98 6.01 -7.72
C GLN A 39 0.54 5.03 -6.60
N PRO A 40 -0.14 3.91 -6.89
CA PRO A 40 -0.46 2.92 -5.88
C PRO A 40 0.78 2.35 -5.18
N SER A 41 1.86 2.07 -5.93
CA SER A 41 3.10 1.54 -5.35
C SER A 41 3.76 2.55 -4.39
N LYS A 42 3.70 3.85 -4.71
CA LYS A 42 4.20 4.94 -3.85
C LYS A 42 3.37 5.08 -2.58
N HIS A 43 2.04 4.96 -2.68
CA HIS A 43 1.16 4.95 -1.52
C HIS A 43 1.42 3.76 -0.60
N LEU A 44 1.61 2.56 -1.16
CA LEU A 44 1.96 1.39 -0.38
C LEU A 44 3.32 1.54 0.31
N SER A 45 4.33 2.06 -0.39
CA SER A 45 5.65 2.34 0.20
C SER A 45 5.54 3.26 1.41
N ALA A 46 4.83 4.40 1.28
CA ALA A 46 4.68 5.36 2.37
C ALA A 46 3.99 4.75 3.61
N LEU A 47 3.04 3.83 3.41
CA LEU A 47 2.38 3.12 4.51
C LEU A 47 3.31 2.12 5.21
N LEU A 48 4.15 1.42 4.45
CA LEU A 48 5.13 0.47 4.99
C LEU A 48 6.24 1.20 5.74
N ASP A 49 6.74 2.31 5.20
CA ASP A 49 7.76 3.12 5.87
C ASP A 49 7.23 3.72 7.20
N LEU A 50 5.96 4.14 7.24
CA LEU A 50 5.32 4.59 8.48
C LEU A 50 5.12 3.44 9.47
N LYS A 51 4.74 2.25 9.00
CA LYS A 51 4.62 1.04 9.85
C LYS A 51 5.97 0.69 10.48
N ASP A 52 7.04 0.68 9.69
CA ASP A 52 8.39 0.37 10.17
C ASP A 52 8.81 1.41 11.22
N THR A 53 8.54 2.69 10.95
CA THR A 53 8.80 3.78 11.91
C THR A 53 8.02 3.58 13.21
N ALA A 54 6.73 3.24 13.12
CA ALA A 54 5.88 3.01 14.30
C ALA A 54 6.36 1.82 15.17
N HIS A 55 6.87 0.76 14.54
CA HIS A 55 7.27 -0.46 15.23
C HIS A 55 8.70 -0.43 15.76
N TYR A 56 9.62 0.23 15.06
CA TYR A 56 11.05 0.10 15.31
C TYR A 56 11.74 1.41 15.66
N SER A 57 11.04 2.55 15.58
CA SER A 57 11.60 3.83 15.97
C SER A 57 11.17 4.22 17.39
N ILE A 58 12.08 4.91 18.08
CA ILE A 58 11.82 5.60 19.35
C ILE A 58 11.13 6.96 19.09
N ALA A 59 11.02 7.37 17.82
CA ALA A 59 10.42 8.64 17.41
C ALA A 59 8.89 8.59 17.38
N LEU A 60 8.25 9.62 17.93
CA LEU A 60 6.81 9.83 17.82
C LEU A 60 6.42 10.16 16.38
N ILE A 61 5.36 9.52 15.88
CA ILE A 61 4.74 9.88 14.60
C ILE A 61 4.06 11.24 14.76
N ASN A 62 4.41 12.19 13.89
CA ASN A 62 3.75 13.50 13.87
C ASN A 62 2.42 13.46 13.09
N VAL A 63 1.57 14.46 13.34
CA VAL A 63 0.22 14.56 12.77
C VAL A 63 0.25 14.61 11.23
N ASP A 64 1.28 15.20 10.64
CA ASP A 64 1.40 15.31 9.19
C ASP A 64 1.70 13.95 8.52
N ALA A 65 2.58 13.16 9.14
CA ALA A 65 2.87 11.80 8.70
C ALA A 65 1.62 10.91 8.81
N GLN A 66 0.85 11.04 9.90
CA GLN A 66 -0.43 10.36 10.05
C GLN A 66 -1.40 10.74 8.94
N LYS A 67 -1.65 12.04 8.72
CA LYS A 67 -2.56 12.53 7.66
C LYS A 67 -2.12 12.06 6.27
N LYS A 68 -0.82 12.02 6.00
CA LYS A 68 -0.28 11.51 4.73
C LYS A 68 -0.57 10.03 4.55
N ALA A 69 -0.43 9.23 5.61
CA ALA A 69 -0.76 7.81 5.59
C ALA A 69 -2.25 7.56 5.42
N GLU A 70 -3.11 8.31 6.11
CA GLU A 70 -4.57 8.21 5.93
C GLU A 70 -4.97 8.46 4.47
N ARG A 71 -4.44 9.52 3.83
CA ARG A 71 -4.70 9.80 2.42
C ARG A 71 -4.18 8.69 1.50
N ALA A 72 -2.98 8.16 1.77
CA ALA A 72 -2.41 7.06 0.99
C ALA A 72 -3.26 5.79 1.12
N SER A 73 -3.74 5.47 2.32
CA SER A 73 -4.63 4.33 2.55
C SER A 73 -5.96 4.50 1.84
N ALA A 74 -6.57 5.69 1.90
CA ALA A 74 -7.83 5.97 1.21
C ALA A 74 -7.68 5.83 -0.31
N ALA A 75 -6.59 6.34 -0.89
CA ALA A 75 -6.32 6.22 -2.32
C ALA A 75 -6.17 4.75 -2.78
N LEU A 76 -5.50 3.91 -1.99
CA LEU A 76 -5.36 2.48 -2.29
C LEU A 76 -6.69 1.74 -2.21
N ILE A 77 -7.51 2.01 -1.18
CA ILE A 77 -8.84 1.42 -1.03
C ILE A 77 -9.71 1.79 -2.23
N GLU A 78 -9.67 3.04 -2.66
CA GLU A 78 -10.52 3.49 -3.77
C GLU A 78 -10.06 2.93 -5.11
N LYS A 79 -8.75 2.83 -5.33
CA LYS A 79 -8.22 2.14 -6.50
C LYS A 79 -8.64 0.66 -6.52
N ALA A 80 -8.60 -0.02 -5.38
CA ALA A 80 -9.05 -1.41 -5.26
C ALA A 80 -10.55 -1.53 -5.56
N ARG A 81 -11.39 -0.64 -5.01
CA ARG A 81 -12.83 -0.62 -5.26
C ARG A 81 -13.15 -0.49 -6.75
N GLY A 82 -12.48 0.41 -7.45
CA GLY A 82 -12.71 0.64 -8.89
C GLY A 82 -12.29 -0.53 -9.80
N LEU A 83 -11.60 -1.55 -9.27
CA LEU A 83 -11.19 -2.75 -10.01
C LEU A 83 -12.04 -3.98 -9.67
N LEU A 84 -12.81 -3.93 -8.58
CA LEU A 84 -13.63 -5.05 -8.08
C LEU A 84 -15.14 -4.85 -8.28
N ALA A 85 -15.54 -3.71 -8.84
CA ALA A 85 -16.92 -3.41 -9.23
C ALA A 85 -17.20 -3.92 -10.64
#